data_AF-A0A0F6MRF4-F1
#
_entry.id   AF-A0A0F6MRF4-F1
#
_cell.length_a   1.000
_cell.length_b   1.000
_cell.length_c   1.000
_cell.angle_alpha   90.00
_cell.angle_beta   90.00
_cell.angle_gamma   90.00
#
_symmetry.space_group_name_H-M   'P 1'
#
loop_
_entity.id
_entity.type
_entity.pdbx_description
1 polymer ?
#
loop_
_entity_poly.entity_id
_entity_poly.type
_entity_poly.pdbx_seq_one_letter_code
_entity_poly.pdbx_strand_id
1 'polypeptide(L)'
;MITFYIIAAVLAVFGILIHKFKFYFLIAGYNMMSKEEKEEYNASSIGKHVGFYLYFISVLSLAVGLFFQFFQISKQTEKLVIAVYVIFTMIAVSILLVKENKKRLNEVIPFIVFINIVILIILAVVIFAG
;
A
#
# COMPACT_ATOMS: atom_id res chain seq x y z
N MET A 1 18.36 -2.05 -2.49
CA MET A 1 18.47 -0.60 -2.23
C MET A 1 17.70 0.25 -3.25
N ILE A 2 18.09 0.30 -4.52
CA ILE A 2 17.45 1.18 -5.52
C ILE A 2 15.94 0.99 -5.67
N THR A 3 15.46 -0.24 -5.50
CA THR A 3 14.05 -0.60 -5.52
C THR A 3 13.21 0.21 -4.53
N PHE A 4 13.72 0.48 -3.33
CA PHE A 4 12.99 1.25 -2.31
C PHE A 4 12.81 2.71 -2.70
N TYR A 5 13.80 3.30 -3.37
CA TYR A 5 13.68 4.67 -3.89
C TYR A 5 12.70 4.76 -5.05
N ILE A 6 12.68 3.75 -5.93
CA ILE A 6 11.70 3.68 -7.02
C ILE A 6 10.29 3.55 -6.44
N ILE A 7 10.09 2.65 -5.48
CA ILE A 7 8.79 2.50 -4.79
C ILE A 7 8.39 3.82 -4.13
N ALA A 8 9.29 4.47 -3.40
CA ALA A 8 9.02 5.75 -2.74
C ALA A 8 8.56 6.81 -3.76
N ALA A 9 9.27 6.95 -4.88
CA ALA A 9 8.95 7.93 -5.91
C ALA A 9 7.59 7.64 -6.57
N VAL A 10 7.34 6.39 -6.95
CA VAL A 10 6.07 5.97 -7.59
C VAL A 10 4.89 6.22 -6.66
N LEU A 11 5.01 5.86 -5.38
CA LEU A 11 3.95 6.07 -4.39
C LEU A 11 3.72 7.56 -4.12
N ALA A 12 4.77 8.38 -4.06
CA ALA A 12 4.64 9.83 -3.92
C ALA A 12 3.89 10.43 -5.10
N VAL A 13 4.25 10.06 -6.34
CA VAL A 13 3.59 10.52 -7.55
C VAL A 13 2.10 10.16 -7.54
N PHE A 14 1.75 8.90 -7.27
CA PHE A 14 0.35 8.50 -7.19
C PHE A 14 -0.41 9.19 -6.04
N GLY A 15 0.24 9.38 -4.90
CA GLY A 15 -0.33 10.14 -3.80
C GLY A 15 -0.68 11.57 -4.20
N ILE A 16 0.20 12.24 -4.95
CA ILE A 16 0.00 13.60 -5.46
C ILE A 16 -1.14 13.61 -6.49
N LEU A 17 -1.12 12.69 -7.45
CA LEU A 17 -2.14 12.59 -8.50
C LEU A 17 -3.55 12.41 -7.90
N ILE A 18 -3.69 11.52 -6.91
CA ILE A 18 -4.99 11.23 -6.29
C ILE A 18 -5.42 12.36 -5.36
N HIS A 19 -4.55 12.83 -4.46
CA HIS A 19 -4.90 13.81 -3.44
C HIS A 19 -5.02 15.24 -4.00
N LYS A 20 -4.09 15.67 -4.85
CA LYS A 20 -4.00 17.06 -5.34
C LYS A 20 -4.67 17.24 -6.69
N PHE A 21 -4.40 16.34 -7.64
CA PHE A 21 -4.94 16.44 -9.01
C PHE A 21 -6.28 15.73 -9.19
N LYS A 22 -6.82 15.10 -8.14
CA LYS A 22 -8.13 14.43 -8.13
C LYS A 22 -8.25 13.33 -9.19
N PHE A 23 -7.15 12.63 -9.48
CA PHE A 23 -7.14 11.47 -10.38
C PHE A 23 -7.78 10.25 -9.68
N TYR A 24 -9.05 10.38 -9.29
CA TYR A 24 -9.81 9.33 -8.58
C TYR A 24 -10.02 8.10 -9.46
N PHE A 25 -9.87 8.24 -10.78
CA PHE A 25 -9.85 7.10 -11.69
C PHE A 25 -8.67 6.14 -11.42
N LEU A 26 -7.68 6.50 -10.62
CA LEU A 26 -6.64 5.57 -10.18
C LEU A 26 -7.10 4.67 -9.03
N ILE A 27 -8.26 4.96 -8.43
CA ILE A 27 -8.88 4.14 -7.39
C ILE A 27 -9.78 3.13 -8.10
N ALA A 28 -9.36 1.86 -8.15
CA ALA A 28 -10.09 0.81 -8.87
C ALA A 28 -11.56 0.71 -8.46
N GLY A 29 -11.86 0.85 -7.16
CA GLY A 29 -13.23 0.88 -6.66
C GLY A 29 -14.07 2.04 -7.22
N TYR A 30 -13.48 3.22 -7.43
CA TYR A 30 -14.16 4.35 -8.07
C TYR A 30 -14.40 4.07 -9.56
N ASN A 31 -13.46 3.45 -10.27
CA ASN A 31 -13.63 3.16 -11.70
C ASN A 31 -14.77 2.18 -12.00
N MET A 32 -14.98 1.21 -11.11
CA MET A 32 -16.01 0.17 -11.26
C MET A 32 -17.42 0.63 -10.91
N MET A 33 -17.57 1.81 -10.28
CA MET A 33 -18.87 2.36 -9.91
C MET A 33 -19.67 2.85 -11.13
N SER A 34 -20.99 2.65 -11.06
CA SER A 34 -21.95 3.26 -12.00
C SER A 34 -21.88 4.80 -11.93
N LYS A 35 -22.51 5.48 -12.89
CA LYS A 35 -22.61 6.94 -12.83
C LYS A 35 -23.40 7.41 -11.61
N GLU A 36 -24.51 6.74 -11.29
CA GLU A 36 -25.31 7.09 -10.10
C GLU A 36 -24.50 6.88 -8.80
N GLU A 37 -23.78 5.76 -8.69
CA GLU A 37 -22.93 5.47 -7.53
C GLU A 37 -21.82 6.51 -7.35
N LYS A 38 -21.23 7.01 -8.45
CA LYS A 38 -20.19 8.05 -8.40
C LYS A 38 -20.70 9.41 -7.92
N GLU A 39 -21.96 9.73 -8.17
CA GLU A 39 -22.59 10.99 -7.71
C GLU A 39 -22.81 10.99 -6.20
N GLU A 40 -23.16 9.84 -5.62
CA GLU A 40 -23.29 9.67 -4.16
C GLU A 40 -21.94 9.41 -3.46
N TYR A 41 -20.90 9.06 -4.21
CA TYR A 41 -19.60 8.70 -3.68
C TYR A 41 -18.76 9.92 -3.29
N ASN A 42 -18.31 9.97 -2.03
CA ASN A 42 -17.40 11.02 -1.56
C ASN A 42 -15.94 10.77 -2.03
N ALA A 43 -15.72 10.94 -3.33
CA ALA A 43 -14.42 10.73 -3.98
C ALA A 43 -13.32 11.62 -3.39
N SER A 44 -13.67 12.84 -2.97
CA SER A 44 -12.71 13.78 -2.38
C SER A 44 -12.19 13.30 -1.03
N SER A 45 -13.05 12.79 -0.16
CA SER A 45 -12.64 12.26 1.14
C SER A 45 -11.76 11.01 0.98
N ILE A 46 -12.21 10.07 0.14
CA ILE A 46 -11.52 8.80 -0.05
C ILE A 46 -10.18 9.02 -0.78
N GLY A 47 -10.15 9.88 -1.79
CA GLY A 47 -8.91 10.27 -2.47
C GLY A 47 -7.90 10.93 -1.53
N LYS A 48 -8.36 11.73 -0.55
CA LYS A 48 -7.48 12.28 0.49
C LYS A 48 -6.92 11.18 1.40
N HIS A 49 -7.73 10.22 1.83
CA HIS A 49 -7.25 9.09 2.64
C HIS A 49 -6.25 8.22 1.87
N VAL A 50 -6.59 7.81 0.65
CA VAL A 50 -5.69 7.02 -0.22
C VAL A 50 -4.38 7.76 -0.45
N GLY A 51 -4.44 9.04 -0.80
CA GLY A 51 -3.24 9.85 -1.03
C GLY A 51 -2.35 9.98 0.21
N PHE A 52 -2.91 10.17 1.41
CA PHE A 52 -2.12 10.19 2.64
C PHE A 52 -1.48 8.84 2.96
N TYR A 53 -2.17 7.74 2.72
CA TYR A 53 -1.58 6.40 2.87
C TYR A 53 -0.43 6.19 1.88
N LEU A 54 -0.57 6.64 0.64
CA LEU A 54 0.51 6.57 -0.34
C LEU A 54 1.73 7.41 0.07
N TYR A 55 1.52 8.61 0.63
CA TYR A 55 2.61 9.41 1.20
C TYR A 55 3.28 8.72 2.38
N PHE A 56 2.49 8.13 3.28
CA PHE A 56 3.00 7.41 4.43
C PHE A 56 3.91 6.24 4.01
N ILE A 57 3.42 5.41 3.07
CA ILE A 57 4.20 4.28 2.57
C ILE A 57 5.42 4.77 1.77
N SER A 58 5.28 5.86 1.00
CA SER A 58 6.42 6.47 0.28
C SER A 58 7.55 6.90 1.22
N VAL A 59 7.22 7.62 2.30
CA VAL A 59 8.20 8.04 3.32
C VAL A 59 8.83 6.83 4.01
N LEU A 60 8.03 5.80 4.32
CA LEU A 60 8.53 4.55 4.90
C LEU A 60 9.50 3.84 3.94
N SER A 61 9.16 3.71 2.65
CA SER A 61 10.03 3.11 1.63
C SER A 61 11.35 3.89 1.52
N LEU A 62 11.28 5.23 1.51
CA LEU A 62 12.47 6.07 1.47
C LEU A 62 13.36 5.84 2.71
N ALA A 63 12.76 5.79 3.89
CA ALA A 63 13.48 5.53 5.14
C ALA A 63 14.18 4.16 5.13
N VAL A 64 13.52 3.10 4.66
CA VAL A 64 14.15 1.77 4.52
C VAL A 64 15.27 1.78 3.49
N GLY A 65 15.09 2.47 2.36
CA GLY A 65 16.14 2.65 1.36
C GLY A 65 17.39 3.31 1.95
N LEU A 66 17.20 4.44 2.66
CA LEU A 66 18.29 5.15 3.35
C LEU A 66 18.93 4.29 4.44
N PHE A 67 18.13 3.54 5.21
CA PHE A 67 18.64 2.61 6.21
C PHE A 67 19.61 1.59 5.59
N PHE A 68 19.25 0.95 4.49
CA PHE A 68 20.16 0.02 3.80
C PHE A 68 21.38 0.70 3.17
N GLN A 69 21.30 1.98 2.81
CA GLN A 69 22.43 2.72 2.27
C GLN A 69 23.49 3.05 3.35
N PHE A 70 23.04 3.41 4.56
CA PHE A 70 23.95 3.87 5.62
C PHE A 70 24.41 2.76 6.57
N PHE A 71 23.65 1.66 6.69
CA PHE A 71 23.98 0.57 7.61
C PHE A 71 24.45 -0.66 6.84
N GLN A 72 25.69 -1.10 7.11
CA GLN A 72 26.18 -2.39 6.64
C GLN A 72 25.50 -3.50 7.44
N ILE A 73 24.51 -4.13 6.84
CA ILE A 73 23.76 -5.22 7.46
C ILE A 73 24.02 -6.55 6.76
N SER A 74 23.92 -7.64 7.51
CA SER A 74 24.01 -8.98 6.94
C SER A 74 22.84 -9.26 5.99
N LYS A 75 23.01 -10.18 5.03
CA LYS A 75 21.92 -10.62 4.14
C LYS A 75 20.71 -11.17 4.92
N GLN A 76 20.96 -11.85 6.04
CA GLN A 76 19.88 -12.38 6.88
C GLN A 76 19.09 -11.25 7.55
N THR A 77 19.78 -10.23 8.06
CA THR A 77 19.16 -9.03 8.63
C THR A 77 18.40 -8.25 7.55
N GLU A 78 18.93 -8.14 6.33
CA GLU A 78 18.24 -7.49 5.20
C GLU A 78 16.89 -8.18 4.91
N LYS A 79 16.87 -9.51 4.81
CA LYS A 79 15.64 -10.29 4.62
C LYS A 79 14.61 -10.02 5.73
N LEU A 80 15.05 -9.96 6.98
CA LEU A 80 14.17 -9.66 8.11
C LEU A 80 13.59 -8.24 8.04
N VAL A 81 14.40 -7.24 7.70
CA VAL A 81 13.92 -5.85 7.55
C VAL A 81 12.91 -5.76 6.40
N ILE A 82 13.17 -6.43 5.27
CA ILE A 82 12.22 -6.51 4.15
C ILE A 82 10.92 -7.18 4.60
N ALA A 83 10.99 -8.28 5.35
CA ALA A 83 9.82 -8.99 5.86
C ALA A 83 8.96 -8.10 6.77
N VAL A 84 9.59 -7.41 7.71
CA VAL A 84 8.91 -6.45 8.60
C VAL A 84 8.27 -5.32 7.79
N TYR A 85 8.97 -4.76 6.81
CA TYR A 85 8.42 -3.74 5.93
C TYR A 85 7.19 -4.22 5.15
N VAL A 86 7.23 -5.43 4.58
CA VAL A 86 6.10 -6.02 3.84
C VAL A 86 4.91 -6.26 4.77
N ILE A 87 5.12 -6.84 5.96
CA ILE A 87 4.05 -7.08 6.93
C ILE A 87 3.43 -5.75 7.40
N PHE A 88 4.27 -4.76 7.69
CA PHE A 88 3.80 -3.45 8.15
C PHE A 88 2.96 -2.73 7.09
N THR A 89 3.41 -2.72 5.84
CA THR A 89 2.66 -2.13 4.72
C THR A 89 1.37 -2.90 4.42
N MET A 90 1.40 -4.24 4.52
CA MET A 90 0.23 -5.11 4.40
C MET A 90 -0.85 -4.77 5.46
N ILE A 91 -0.45 -4.61 6.72
CA ILE A 91 -1.35 -4.22 7.80
C ILE A 91 -1.91 -2.80 7.57
N ALA A 92 -1.06 -1.84 7.20
CA ALA A 92 -1.49 -0.47 6.94
C ALA A 92 -2.55 -0.40 5.82
N VAL A 93 -2.32 -1.10 4.71
CA VAL A 93 -3.29 -1.20 3.60
C VAL A 93 -4.58 -1.90 4.06
N SER A 94 -4.48 -2.99 4.82
CA SER A 94 -5.65 -3.70 5.36
C SER A 94 -6.52 -2.78 6.23
N ILE A 95 -5.89 -1.95 7.09
CA ILE A 95 -6.60 -0.96 7.93
C ILE A 95 -7.32 0.07 7.05
N LEU A 96 -6.67 0.59 6.01
CA LEU A 96 -7.30 1.53 5.06
C LEU A 96 -8.52 0.89 4.40
N LEU A 97 -8.38 -0.33 3.89
CA LEU A 97 -9.47 -1.03 3.20
C LEU A 97 -10.66 -1.26 4.14
N VAL A 98 -10.42 -1.68 5.38
CA VAL A 98 -11.49 -1.81 6.40
C VAL A 98 -12.14 -0.46 6.71
N LYS A 99 -11.34 0.60 6.86
CA LYS A 99 -11.83 1.94 7.20
C LYS A 99 -12.70 2.55 6.10
N GLU A 100 -12.31 2.41 4.83
CA GLU A 100 -13.06 3.00 3.71
C GLU A 100 -14.24 2.13 3.27
N ASN A 101 -14.25 0.83 3.59
CA ASN A 101 -15.31 -0.11 3.19
C ASN A 101 -16.20 -0.57 4.36
N LYS A 102 -16.37 0.25 5.41
CA LYS A 102 -17.17 -0.11 6.61
C LYS A 102 -18.58 -0.64 6.30
N LYS A 103 -19.24 -0.10 5.25
CA LYS A 103 -20.60 -0.53 4.85
C LYS A 103 -20.63 -1.87 4.10
N ARG A 104 -19.51 -2.29 3.50
CA ARG A 104 -19.38 -3.51 2.67
C ARG A 104 -18.33 -4.46 3.25
N LEU A 105 -18.13 -4.42 4.57
CA LEU A 105 -17.00 -5.08 5.21
C LEU A 105 -16.99 -6.60 4.97
N ASN A 106 -18.16 -7.25 5.02
CA ASN A 106 -18.28 -8.69 4.79
C ASN A 106 -17.90 -9.12 3.37
N GLU A 107 -18.02 -8.22 2.39
CA GLU A 107 -17.61 -8.47 1.01
C GLU A 107 -16.09 -8.28 0.82
N VAL A 108 -15.50 -7.34 1.57
CA VAL A 108 -14.10 -6.95 1.41
C VAL A 108 -13.15 -7.78 2.29
N ILE A 109 -13.59 -8.28 3.45
CA ILE A 109 -12.77 -9.09 4.35
C ILE A 109 -12.19 -10.34 3.66
N PRO A 110 -12.98 -11.18 2.95
CA PRO A 110 -12.43 -12.37 2.30
C PRO A 110 -11.33 -12.03 1.31
N PHE A 111 -11.49 -10.93 0.57
CA PHE A 111 -10.47 -10.43 -0.37
C PHE A 111 -9.20 -9.98 0.35
N ILE A 112 -9.31 -9.21 1.44
CA ILE A 112 -8.15 -8.79 2.25
C ILE A 112 -7.40 -10.02 2.79
N VAL A 113 -8.13 -10.99 3.36
CA VAL A 113 -7.55 -12.21 3.93
C VAL A 113 -6.83 -13.01 2.86
N PHE A 114 -7.46 -13.21 1.70
CA PHE A 114 -6.87 -13.92 0.57
C PHE A 114 -5.56 -13.27 0.11
N ILE A 115 -5.57 -11.95 -0.12
CA ILE A 115 -4.37 -11.21 -0.55
C ILE A 115 -3.25 -11.31 0.51
N ASN A 116 -3.59 -11.17 1.79
CA ASN A 116 -2.59 -11.26 2.86
C ASN A 116 -1.98 -12.67 2.96
N ILE A 117 -2.77 -13.74 2.78
CA ILE A 117 -2.25 -15.12 2.72
C ILE A 117 -1.29 -15.28 1.53
N VAL A 118 -1.66 -14.79 0.35
CA VAL A 118 -0.80 -14.84 -0.83
C VAL A 118 0.52 -14.10 -0.59
N ILE A 119 0.47 -12.90 -0.01
CA ILE A 119 1.67 -12.13 0.34
C ILE A 119 2.56 -12.89 1.33
N LEU A 120 1.97 -13.51 2.35
CA LEU A 120 2.72 -14.28 3.35
C LEU A 120 3.39 -15.53 2.75
N ILE A 121 2.72 -16.21 1.82
CA ILE A 121 3.31 -17.35 1.10
C ILE A 121 4.51 -16.88 0.25
N ILE A 122 4.34 -15.80 -0.52
CA ILE A 122 5.43 -15.22 -1.32
C ILE A 122 6.60 -14.82 -0.41
N LEU A 123 6.31 -14.18 0.72
CA LEU A 123 7.32 -13.75 1.67
C LEU A 123 8.08 -14.94 2.28
N ALA A 124 7.37 -16.02 2.64
CA ALA A 124 8.00 -17.24 3.14
C ALA A 124 8.94 -17.85 2.09
N VAL A 125 8.52 -17.93 0.83
CA VAL A 125 9.37 -18.41 -0.27
C VAL A 125 10.62 -17.54 -0.41
N VAL A 126 10.47 -16.21 -0.38
CA VAL A 126 11.62 -15.28 -0.49
C VAL A 126 12.61 -15.42 0.68
N ILE A 127 12.11 -15.70 1.89
CA ILE A 127 12.96 -15.82 3.08
C ILE A 127 13.69 -17.18 3.11
N PHE A 128 13.00 -18.26 2.79
CA PHE A 128 13.49 -19.63 3.00
C PHE A 128 14.09 -20.30 1.75
N ALA A 129 13.68 -19.88 0.55
CA ALA A 129 14.16 -20.46 -0.71
C ALA A 129 15.16 -19.59 -1.48
N GLY A 130 15.25 -18.29 -1.16
CA GLY A 130 16.34 -17.40 -1.60
C GLY A 130 17.36 -17.21 -0.49
#